data_AF-A0A7C7U684-F1
#
_entry.id   AF-A0A7C7U684-F1
#
_cell.length_a   1.000
_cell.length_b   1.000
_cell.length_c   1.000
_cell.angle_alpha   90.00
_cell.angle_beta   90.00
_cell.angle_gamma   90.00
#
_symmetry.space_group_name_H-M   'P 1'
#
loop_
_entity.id
_entity.type
_entity.pdbx_description
1 polymer ?
#
loop_
_entity_poly.entity_id
_entity_poly.type
_entity_poly.pdbx_seq_one_letter_code
_entity_poly.pdbx_strand_id
1 'polypeptide(L)'
;MTLGCISGPRGFEPVRFEPVESLPFTERSPNWPVPPEQAMELLRSRHYDIRAVKRTKSGTGGAMKVRMHFGSLNRDLDFKVKLVPQSLGGINNSPRREMAAYSVQTLFLDPPDYLVPATAVHCSALERWREVHGNDEPQLPGSNCVMIAASLWLTDVTLPDAVYDKQRFLKDPVYAGYLADFNLLTYLVDHRDGRRGNVLISKEDDRRQVFAIDNGVSFGPMWPFYNWFVPNWNVLRVAALRKSSVDRLRPLERKDLDFLLAVQELRDNGSGHYVNVERGPLLDDNGGVQARDGIVQFGLTRREVDDIWHRVRTLIERVDEGHIPVF
;
A
#
# COMPACT_ATOMS: atom_id res chain seq x y z
N MET A 1 28.93 -24.24 14.66
CA MET A 1 27.65 -24.03 13.93
C MET A 1 27.96 -23.23 12.69
N THR A 2 27.89 -23.88 11.54
CA THR A 2 28.19 -23.32 10.23
C THR A 2 27.12 -22.31 9.83
N LEU A 3 27.54 -21.08 9.53
CA LEU A 3 26.73 -20.00 8.96
C LEU A 3 26.24 -20.43 7.57
N GLY A 4 25.01 -20.93 7.50
CA GLY A 4 24.34 -21.20 6.23
C GLY A 4 23.99 -19.89 5.55
N CYS A 5 24.83 -19.46 4.60
CA CYS A 5 24.42 -18.50 3.59
C CYS A 5 23.18 -19.07 2.89
N ILE A 6 22.03 -18.40 3.02
CA ILE A 6 20.85 -18.71 2.23
C ILE A 6 21.21 -18.36 0.78
N SER A 7 21.64 -19.37 0.02
CA SER A 7 21.82 -19.27 -1.42
C SER A 7 20.53 -18.74 -2.03
N GLY A 8 20.63 -17.75 -2.92
CA GLY A 8 19.50 -17.26 -3.71
C GLY A 8 18.75 -18.41 -4.40
N PRO A 9 17.47 -18.23 -4.74
CA PRO A 9 16.66 -19.32 -5.29
C PRO A 9 17.32 -19.85 -6.57
N ARG A 10 17.80 -21.10 -6.51
CA ARG A 10 18.25 -21.86 -7.67
C ARG A 10 17.03 -22.12 -8.55
N GLY A 11 17.20 -21.91 -9.86
CA GLY A 11 16.30 -22.23 -10.97
C GLY A 11 14.86 -22.55 -10.60
N PHE A 12 13.96 -21.59 -10.81
CA PHE A 12 12.54 -21.88 -10.78
C PHE A 12 12.17 -22.68 -12.02
N GLU A 13 11.71 -23.92 -11.83
CA GLU A 13 11.06 -24.66 -12.91
C GLU A 13 9.69 -24.02 -13.20
N PRO A 14 9.33 -23.81 -14.48
CA PRO A 14 8.02 -23.28 -14.84
C PRO A 14 6.90 -24.14 -14.27
N VAL A 15 6.07 -23.55 -13.42
CA VAL A 15 4.84 -24.19 -12.96
C VAL A 15 3.80 -24.00 -14.05
N ARG A 16 3.42 -25.09 -14.71
CA ARG A 16 2.27 -25.05 -15.62
C ARG A 16 1.00 -25.18 -14.80
N PHE A 17 0.21 -24.12 -14.79
CA PHE A 17 -1.18 -24.20 -14.39
C PHE A 17 -2.02 -24.41 -15.64
N GLU A 18 -3.11 -25.16 -15.51
CA GLU A 18 -4.19 -25.04 -16.48
C GLU A 18 -4.69 -23.59 -16.42
N PRO A 19 -4.96 -22.94 -17.57
CA PRO A 19 -5.54 -21.61 -17.59
C PRO A 19 -6.82 -21.62 -16.76
N VAL A 20 -6.79 -20.94 -15.62
CA VAL A 20 -8.02 -20.67 -14.88
C VAL A 20 -8.56 -19.39 -15.47
N GLU A 21 -9.74 -19.46 -16.08
CA GLU A 21 -10.48 -18.25 -16.42
C GLU A 21 -10.48 -17.36 -15.18
N SER A 22 -10.06 -16.10 -15.36
CA SER A 22 -10.18 -15.09 -14.31
C SER A 22 -11.61 -15.14 -13.81
N LEU A 23 -11.79 -15.56 -12.54
CA LEU A 23 -13.12 -15.77 -11.99
C LEU A 23 -13.92 -14.47 -12.20
N PRO A 24 -15.09 -14.54 -12.85
CA PRO A 24 -15.88 -13.35 -13.12
C PRO A 24 -16.22 -12.62 -11.82
N PHE A 25 -16.30 -11.29 -11.94
CA PHE A 25 -16.45 -10.24 -10.93
C PHE A 25 -17.58 -10.41 -9.89
N THR A 26 -18.37 -11.47 -9.91
CA THR A 26 -19.62 -11.51 -9.15
C THR A 26 -19.39 -11.76 -7.66
N GLU A 27 -19.30 -10.65 -6.93
CA GLU A 27 -20.07 -10.33 -5.71
C GLU A 27 -19.39 -10.38 -4.34
N ARG A 28 -18.14 -10.81 -4.17
CA ARG A 28 -17.49 -10.72 -2.85
C ARG A 28 -16.05 -10.26 -2.94
N SER A 29 -15.85 -9.01 -2.50
CA SER A 29 -14.60 -8.57 -1.91
C SER A 29 -14.73 -8.66 -0.38
N PRO A 30 -14.73 -9.88 0.20
CA PRO A 30 -15.18 -10.13 1.56
C PRO A 30 -14.29 -9.43 2.60
N ASN A 31 -13.02 -9.22 2.25
CA ASN A 31 -12.07 -8.53 3.11
C ASN A 31 -12.16 -7.01 3.04
N TRP A 32 -12.95 -6.48 2.10
CA TRP A 32 -13.15 -5.05 1.89
C TRP A 32 -14.58 -4.68 2.30
N PRO A 33 -14.78 -3.91 3.39
CA PRO A 33 -16.14 -3.54 3.83
C PRO A 33 -16.88 -2.63 2.82
N VAL A 34 -16.13 -2.03 1.90
CA VAL A 34 -16.56 -1.27 0.72
C VAL A 34 -15.57 -1.54 -0.42
N PRO A 35 -15.97 -1.40 -1.70
CA PRO A 35 -15.02 -1.39 -2.81
C PRO A 35 -13.88 -0.39 -2.58
N PRO A 36 -12.61 -0.72 -2.91
CA PRO A 36 -11.48 0.16 -2.64
C PRO A 36 -11.59 1.57 -3.25
N GLU A 37 -12.21 1.71 -4.42
CA GLU A 37 -12.44 3.02 -5.06
C GLU A 37 -13.41 3.88 -4.25
N GLN A 38 -14.53 3.27 -3.79
CA GLN A 38 -15.48 3.94 -2.89
C GLN A 38 -14.79 4.34 -1.58
N ALA A 39 -13.91 3.49 -1.03
CA ALA A 39 -13.14 3.84 0.16
C ALA A 39 -12.25 5.08 -0.06
N MET A 40 -11.59 5.18 -1.22
CA MET A 40 -10.79 6.35 -1.57
C MET A 40 -11.63 7.63 -1.72
N GLU A 41 -12.83 7.53 -2.31
CA GLU A 41 -13.77 8.65 -2.41
C GLU A 41 -14.21 9.13 -1.02
N LEU A 42 -14.62 8.20 -0.15
CA LEU A 42 -15.02 8.50 1.23
C LEU A 42 -13.91 9.20 2.00
N LEU A 43 -12.70 8.65 1.94
CA LEU A 43 -11.51 9.24 2.54
C LEU A 43 -11.31 10.68 2.01
N ARG A 44 -11.36 10.89 0.70
CA ARG A 44 -11.16 12.23 0.10
C ARG A 44 -12.24 13.24 0.53
N SER A 45 -13.49 12.80 0.66
CA SER A 45 -14.67 13.66 0.91
C SER A 45 -14.73 14.34 2.29
N ARG A 46 -14.10 13.76 3.32
CA ARG A 46 -14.16 14.23 4.73
C ARG A 46 -15.53 14.30 5.38
N HIS A 47 -16.57 13.76 4.75
CA HIS A 47 -17.89 13.72 5.34
C HIS A 47 -18.03 12.50 6.26
N TYR A 48 -17.31 12.55 7.39
CA TYR A 48 -17.40 11.52 8.41
C TYR A 48 -17.40 12.04 9.85
N ASP A 49 -18.10 11.32 10.72
CA ASP A 49 -18.05 11.52 12.16
C ASP A 49 -17.20 10.43 12.83
N ILE A 50 -16.24 10.82 13.66
CA ILE A 50 -15.51 9.85 14.50
C ILE A 50 -16.46 9.36 15.61
N ARG A 51 -16.82 8.07 15.57
CA ARG A 51 -17.72 7.41 16.54
C ARG A 51 -16.98 6.70 17.67
N ALA A 52 -15.81 6.14 17.39
CA ALA A 52 -15.01 5.45 18.39
C ALA A 52 -13.52 5.45 18.02
N VAL A 53 -12.67 5.47 19.04
CA VAL A 53 -11.22 5.33 18.89
C VAL A 53 -10.72 4.24 19.82
N LYS A 54 -9.96 3.29 19.28
CA LYS A 54 -9.32 2.21 20.02
C LYS A 54 -7.85 2.16 19.66
N ARG A 55 -6.97 2.43 20.63
CA ARG A 55 -5.52 2.24 20.44
C ARG A 55 -5.23 0.77 20.12
N THR A 56 -4.38 0.50 19.14
CA THR A 56 -4.02 -0.89 18.82
C THR A 56 -3.14 -1.45 19.94
N LYS A 57 -3.41 -2.69 20.36
CA LYS A 57 -2.63 -3.36 21.41
C LYS A 57 -1.19 -3.71 20.99
N SER A 58 -0.92 -3.64 19.68
CA SER A 58 0.35 -3.98 19.05
C SER A 58 0.75 -2.92 18.01
N GLY A 59 2.06 -2.74 17.82
CA GLY A 59 2.66 -1.76 16.91
C GLY A 59 3.42 -0.65 17.64
N THR A 60 4.61 -0.28 17.15
CA THR A 60 5.49 0.74 17.76
C THR A 60 5.17 2.18 17.32
N GLY A 61 4.27 2.36 16.36
CA GLY A 61 4.02 3.63 15.67
C GLY A 61 2.75 4.39 16.06
N GLY A 62 2.13 4.09 17.21
CA GLY A 62 0.96 4.84 17.69
C GLY A 62 -0.30 4.70 16.84
N ALA A 63 -0.43 3.62 16.07
CA ALA A 63 -1.61 3.39 15.25
C ALA A 63 -2.88 3.21 16.09
N MET A 64 -4.00 3.68 15.55
CA MET A 64 -5.31 3.54 16.16
C MET A 64 -6.26 2.88 15.19
N LYS A 65 -7.20 2.11 15.73
CA LYS A 65 -8.42 1.74 15.03
C LYS A 65 -9.46 2.82 15.32
N VAL A 66 -9.89 3.54 14.28
CA VAL A 66 -10.90 4.61 14.38
C VAL A 66 -12.14 4.18 13.61
N ARG A 67 -13.29 4.22 14.27
CA ARG A 67 -14.59 4.01 13.64
C ARG A 67 -15.14 5.34 13.16
N MET A 68 -15.36 5.45 11.86
CA MET A 68 -15.84 6.64 11.18
C MET A 68 -17.21 6.34 10.57
N HIS A 69 -18.19 7.19 10.87
CA HIS A 69 -19.53 7.13 10.29
C HIS A 69 -19.59 8.00 9.03
N PHE A 70 -19.95 7.44 7.89
CA PHE A 70 -20.10 8.19 6.65
C PHE A 70 -21.58 8.36 6.33
N GLY A 71 -22.08 9.60 6.42
CA GLY A 71 -23.48 9.91 6.19
C GLY A 71 -23.96 9.53 4.78
N SER A 72 -23.08 9.67 3.77
CA SER A 72 -23.37 9.27 2.38
C SER A 72 -23.68 7.78 2.21
N LEU A 73 -23.15 6.93 3.09
CA LEU A 73 -23.41 5.49 3.11
C LEU A 73 -24.34 5.06 4.23
N ASN A 74 -24.71 5.98 5.13
CA ASN A 74 -25.38 5.69 6.39
C ASN A 74 -24.76 4.48 7.12
N ARG A 75 -23.41 4.42 7.19
CA ARG A 75 -22.68 3.26 7.71
C ARG A 75 -21.38 3.65 8.38
N ASP A 76 -21.03 2.85 9.39
CA ASP A 76 -19.74 2.91 10.08
C ASP A 76 -18.71 2.04 9.37
N LEU A 77 -17.52 2.59 9.16
CA LEU A 77 -16.36 1.89 8.65
C LEU A 77 -15.19 2.09 9.61
N ASP A 78 -14.37 1.06 9.76
CA ASP A 78 -13.19 1.12 10.59
C ASP A 78 -11.96 1.48 9.73
N PHE A 79 -11.06 2.30 10.27
CA PHE A 79 -9.80 2.70 9.63
C PHE A 79 -8.64 2.53 10.60
N LYS A 80 -7.48 2.16 10.06
CA LYS A 80 -6.20 2.34 10.74
C LYS A 80 -5.77 3.79 10.55
N VAL A 81 -5.67 4.53 11.64
CA VAL A 81 -5.29 5.94 11.63
C VAL A 81 -3.95 6.12 12.34
N LYS A 82 -3.05 6.90 11.73
CA LYS A 82 -1.79 7.34 12.34
C LYS A 82 -1.68 8.86 12.19
N LEU A 83 -1.11 9.51 13.20
CA LEU A 83 -0.67 10.90 13.08
C LEU A 83 0.46 10.96 12.04
N VAL A 84 0.39 11.91 11.12
CA VAL A 84 1.49 12.18 10.17
C VAL A 84 2.69 12.75 10.94
N PRO A 85 3.92 12.31 10.66
CA PRO A 85 5.12 12.87 11.31
C PRO A 85 5.25 14.38 11.12
N GLN A 86 5.93 15.07 12.03
CA GLN A 86 6.19 16.52 11.93
C GLN A 86 6.93 16.91 10.63
N SER A 87 7.78 16.02 10.10
CA SER A 87 8.43 16.21 8.80
C SER A 87 7.53 15.93 7.59
N LEU A 88 6.26 15.58 7.82
CA LEU A 88 5.24 15.11 6.87
C LEU A 88 5.58 13.78 6.17
N GLY A 89 6.82 13.63 5.70
CA GLY A 89 7.30 12.45 5.01
C GLY A 89 7.64 11.31 5.95
N GLY A 90 8.37 11.57 7.06
CA GLY A 90 8.89 10.52 7.94
C GLY A 90 9.89 9.54 7.29
N ILE A 91 10.77 8.94 8.09
CA ILE A 91 11.68 7.86 7.63
C ILE A 91 11.03 6.48 7.82
N ASN A 92 10.32 6.30 8.95
CA ASN A 92 9.51 5.15 9.30
C ASN A 92 8.05 5.62 9.43
N ASN A 93 7.08 4.79 9.04
CA ASN A 93 5.65 5.15 8.92
C ASN A 93 5.40 6.32 7.94
N SER A 94 6.05 6.30 6.78
CA SER A 94 5.92 7.37 5.80
C SER A 94 4.56 7.34 5.07
N PRO A 95 3.66 8.33 5.28
CA PRO A 95 2.32 8.30 4.69
C PRO A 95 2.36 8.37 3.16
N ARG A 96 3.32 9.11 2.59
CA ARG A 96 3.50 9.20 1.13
C ARG A 96 3.79 7.82 0.51
N ARG A 97 4.54 6.96 1.22
CA ARG A 97 4.92 5.63 0.75
C ARG A 97 3.76 4.63 0.91
N GLU A 98 2.95 4.76 1.96
CA GLU A 98 1.70 3.99 2.08
C GLU A 98 0.76 4.28 0.90
N MET A 99 0.54 5.56 0.61
CA MET A 99 -0.32 5.98 -0.51
C MET A 99 0.27 5.58 -1.86
N ALA A 100 1.59 5.74 -2.05
CA ALA A 100 2.25 5.32 -3.28
C ALA A 100 2.19 3.81 -3.50
N ALA A 101 2.27 2.99 -2.44
CA ALA A 101 2.09 1.54 -2.56
C ALA A 101 0.66 1.18 -3.01
N TYR A 102 -0.35 1.87 -2.48
CA TYR A 102 -1.72 1.75 -2.98
C TYR A 102 -1.84 2.16 -4.45
N SER A 103 -1.17 3.25 -4.85
CA SER A 103 -1.17 3.74 -6.24
C SER A 103 -0.44 2.83 -7.23
N VAL A 104 0.64 2.15 -6.83
CA VAL A 104 1.41 1.27 -7.73
C VAL A 104 0.59 0.05 -8.16
N GLN A 105 -0.26 -0.49 -7.29
CA GLN A 105 -1.05 -1.67 -7.62
C GLN A 105 -2.05 -1.43 -8.78
N THR A 106 -2.47 -0.18 -9.01
CA THR A 106 -3.41 0.17 -10.07
C THR A 106 -2.82 0.01 -11.46
N LEU A 107 -1.49 -0.06 -11.57
CA LEU A 107 -0.77 -0.29 -12.83
C LEU A 107 -1.01 -1.69 -13.40
N PHE A 108 -1.30 -2.69 -12.55
CA PHE A 108 -1.38 -4.08 -12.98
C PHE A 108 -2.51 -4.91 -12.35
N LEU A 109 -3.28 -4.34 -11.41
CA LEU A 109 -4.43 -5.00 -10.79
C LEU A 109 -5.71 -4.22 -11.03
N ASP A 110 -6.82 -4.95 -11.01
CA ASP A 110 -8.16 -4.38 -10.90
C ASP A 110 -8.58 -4.27 -9.43
N PRO A 111 -9.49 -3.35 -9.07
CA PRO A 111 -9.87 -3.10 -7.68
C PRO A 111 -10.21 -4.33 -6.83
N PRO A 112 -10.88 -5.40 -7.34
CA PRO A 112 -11.14 -6.61 -6.56
C PRO A 112 -9.89 -7.34 -6.09
N ASP A 113 -8.81 -7.25 -6.87
CA ASP A 113 -7.55 -7.95 -6.61
C ASP A 113 -6.53 -7.06 -5.88
N TYR A 114 -6.89 -5.84 -5.51
CA TYR A 114 -6.02 -4.97 -4.72
C TYR A 114 -5.54 -5.64 -3.45
N LEU A 115 -4.30 -5.34 -3.07
CA LEU A 115 -3.55 -5.99 -2.00
C LEU A 115 -3.15 -4.99 -0.92
N VAL A 116 -3.12 -3.70 -1.27
CA VAL A 116 -2.86 -2.59 -0.35
C VAL A 116 -4.18 -1.89 -0.04
N PRO A 117 -4.51 -1.65 1.23
CA PRO A 117 -5.70 -0.89 1.57
C PRO A 117 -5.70 0.54 1.05
N ALA A 118 -6.87 1.01 0.62
CA ALA A 118 -7.15 2.40 0.30
C ALA A 118 -6.63 3.29 1.44
N THR A 119 -5.71 4.19 1.11
CA THR A 119 -4.99 5.02 2.08
C THR A 119 -4.92 6.46 1.58
N ALA A 120 -5.18 7.40 2.48
CA ALA A 120 -5.12 8.83 2.20
C ALA A 120 -4.70 9.63 3.44
N VAL A 121 -4.13 10.81 3.22
CA VAL A 121 -3.92 11.82 4.26
C VAL A 121 -5.13 12.76 4.34
N HIS A 122 -5.49 13.12 5.56
CA HIS A 122 -6.56 14.06 5.89
C HIS A 122 -6.06 15.04 6.94
N CYS A 123 -6.61 16.24 6.92
CA CYS A 123 -6.41 17.22 7.96
C CYS A 123 -7.62 17.14 8.90
N SER A 124 -7.40 16.65 10.12
CA SER A 124 -8.42 16.50 11.15
C SER A 124 -8.43 17.75 12.02
N ALA A 125 -9.59 18.39 12.18
CA ALA A 125 -9.72 19.60 12.99
C ALA A 125 -9.11 19.40 14.39
N LEU A 126 -8.28 20.36 14.82
CA LEU A 126 -7.46 20.22 16.01
C LEU A 126 -8.29 20.00 17.28
N GLU A 127 -9.41 20.72 17.40
CA GLU A 127 -10.38 20.55 18.50
C GLU A 127 -10.88 19.11 18.57
N ARG A 128 -11.39 18.59 17.45
CA ARG A 128 -11.92 17.22 17.37
C ARG A 128 -10.85 16.15 17.62
N TRP A 129 -9.63 16.38 17.14
CA TRP A 129 -8.52 15.46 17.36
C TRP A 129 -8.11 15.39 18.84
N ARG A 130 -8.10 16.53 19.53
CA ARG A 130 -7.75 16.61 20.94
C ARG A 130 -8.70 15.83 21.85
N GLU A 131 -9.98 15.77 21.50
CA GLU A 131 -10.96 14.96 22.21
C GLU A 131 -10.63 13.46 22.22
N VAL A 132 -9.97 12.96 21.16
CA VAL A 132 -9.82 11.51 20.94
C VAL A 132 -8.39 10.98 21.05
N HIS A 133 -7.38 11.82 20.83
CA HIS A 133 -5.98 11.38 20.83
C HIS A 133 -5.07 12.10 21.83
N GLY A 134 -5.34 13.39 22.10
CA GLY A 134 -4.57 14.23 23.02
C GLY A 134 -4.05 15.53 22.38
N ASN A 135 -3.09 16.16 23.05
CA ASN A 135 -2.61 17.51 22.70
C ASN A 135 -1.48 17.51 21.66
N ASP A 136 -1.70 16.89 20.50
CA ASP A 136 -0.75 16.99 19.39
C ASP A 136 -0.73 18.40 18.79
N GLU A 137 0.43 18.78 18.25
CA GLU A 137 0.63 20.03 17.54
C GLU A 137 0.45 19.84 16.02
N PRO A 138 -0.13 20.84 15.31
CA PRO A 138 -0.19 20.84 13.86
C PRO A 138 1.18 20.66 13.21
N GLN A 139 1.26 19.82 12.16
CA GLN A 139 2.49 19.62 11.39
C GLN A 139 2.81 20.79 10.45
N LEU A 140 1.81 21.61 10.12
CA LEU A 140 1.98 22.80 9.30
C LEU A 140 1.81 24.06 10.14
N PRO A 141 2.78 24.99 10.10
CA PRO A 141 2.67 26.28 10.77
C PRO A 141 1.39 27.02 10.38
N GLY A 142 0.67 27.54 11.37
CA GLY A 142 -0.56 28.32 11.17
C GLY A 142 -1.80 27.49 10.81
N SER A 143 -1.68 26.17 10.69
CA SER A 143 -2.85 25.31 10.44
C SER A 143 -3.66 25.05 11.71
N ASN A 144 -4.98 24.91 11.55
CA ASN A 144 -5.97 24.61 12.59
C ASN A 144 -6.34 23.11 12.60
N CYS A 145 -5.44 22.25 12.13
CA CYS A 145 -5.65 20.81 12.06
C CYS A 145 -4.36 20.04 12.22
N VAL A 146 -4.50 18.75 12.52
CA VAL A 146 -3.39 17.80 12.40
C VAL A 146 -3.59 16.94 11.17
N MET A 147 -2.49 16.59 10.51
CA MET A 147 -2.52 15.61 9.43
C MET A 147 -2.52 14.20 9.99
N ILE A 148 -3.43 13.38 9.47
CA ILE A 148 -3.56 11.96 9.80
C ILE A 148 -3.54 11.16 8.51
N ALA A 149 -2.88 10.01 8.52
CA ALA A 149 -2.99 9.01 7.46
C ALA A 149 -4.02 7.97 7.89
N ALA A 150 -5.02 7.73 7.05
CA ALA A 150 -6.07 6.76 7.28
C ALA A 150 -6.05 5.69 6.20
N SER A 151 -5.99 4.43 6.61
CA SER A 151 -6.05 3.25 5.74
C SER A 151 -7.28 2.43 6.08
N LEU A 152 -8.03 1.97 5.07
CA LEU A 152 -9.23 1.15 5.29
C LEU A 152 -8.89 -0.11 6.10
N TRP A 153 -9.70 -0.42 7.11
CA TRP A 153 -9.53 -1.63 7.91
C TRP A 153 -10.08 -2.85 7.17
N LEU A 154 -9.23 -3.86 6.95
CA LEU A 154 -9.63 -5.12 6.34
C LEU A 154 -10.51 -5.97 7.28
N THR A 155 -11.50 -6.65 6.72
CA THR A 155 -12.37 -7.62 7.41
C THR A 155 -11.92 -9.05 7.13
N ASP A 156 -12.21 -9.96 8.07
CA ASP A 156 -11.98 -11.40 7.90
C ASP A 156 -10.57 -11.80 7.41
N VAL A 157 -9.57 -11.09 7.92
CA VAL A 157 -8.15 -11.39 7.69
C VAL A 157 -7.46 -11.88 8.97
N THR A 158 -6.35 -12.59 8.81
CA THR A 158 -5.52 -13.10 9.91
C THR A 158 -4.03 -13.01 9.57
N LEU A 159 -3.18 -13.17 10.59
CA LEU A 159 -1.75 -13.36 10.38
C LEU A 159 -1.52 -14.76 9.78
N PRO A 160 -0.74 -14.88 8.71
CA PRO A 160 -0.35 -16.20 8.20
C PRO A 160 0.63 -16.89 9.15
N ASP A 161 0.61 -18.23 9.16
CA ASP A 161 1.70 -19.04 9.75
C ASP A 161 2.93 -19.03 8.84
N ALA A 162 2.69 -19.19 7.54
CA ALA A 162 3.66 -18.94 6.47
C ALA A 162 2.98 -18.16 5.34
N VAL A 163 3.67 -17.15 4.80
CA VAL A 163 3.15 -16.37 3.67
C VAL A 163 3.20 -17.21 2.38
N TYR A 164 4.28 -17.95 2.17
CA TYR A 164 4.45 -18.85 1.02
C TYR A 164 4.30 -20.32 1.43
N ASP A 165 3.21 -20.94 0.96
CA ASP A 165 3.02 -22.38 0.95
C ASP A 165 3.30 -22.92 -0.45
N LYS A 166 4.46 -23.58 -0.62
CA LYS A 166 4.87 -24.12 -1.93
C LYS A 166 3.91 -25.19 -2.44
N GLN A 167 3.40 -26.08 -1.57
CA GLN A 167 2.54 -27.18 -2.01
C GLN A 167 1.19 -26.66 -2.47
N ARG A 168 0.64 -25.68 -1.73
CA ARG A 168 -0.58 -25.02 -2.14
C ARG A 168 -0.40 -24.21 -3.41
N PHE A 169 0.69 -23.45 -3.53
CA PHE A 169 0.99 -22.69 -4.74
C PHE A 169 0.95 -23.57 -5.99
N LEU A 170 1.51 -24.78 -5.93
CA LEU A 170 1.52 -25.70 -7.08
C LEU A 170 0.17 -26.34 -7.43
N LYS A 171 -0.84 -26.26 -6.55
CA LYS A 171 -2.12 -26.99 -6.67
C LYS A 171 -3.34 -26.08 -6.77
N ASP A 172 -3.26 -24.88 -6.19
CA ASP A 172 -4.34 -23.93 -6.05
C ASP A 172 -4.02 -22.67 -6.88
N PRO A 173 -4.57 -22.56 -8.10
CA PRO A 173 -4.30 -21.44 -8.99
C PRO A 173 -4.84 -20.09 -8.46
N VAL A 174 -5.87 -20.11 -7.61
CA VAL A 174 -6.40 -18.89 -6.99
C VAL A 174 -5.40 -18.36 -5.97
N TYR A 175 -4.91 -19.22 -5.07
CA TYR A 175 -3.85 -18.87 -4.13
C TYR A 175 -2.56 -18.48 -4.85
N ALA A 176 -2.17 -19.21 -5.90
CA ALA A 176 -0.97 -18.90 -6.68
C ALA A 176 -1.05 -17.51 -7.30
N GLY A 177 -2.21 -17.16 -7.87
CA GLY A 177 -2.45 -15.85 -8.45
C GLY A 177 -2.33 -14.72 -7.42
N TYR A 178 -3.00 -14.82 -6.27
CA TYR A 178 -2.90 -13.79 -5.23
C TYR A 178 -1.50 -13.64 -4.65
N LEU A 179 -0.79 -14.75 -4.43
CA LEU A 179 0.58 -14.68 -3.92
C LEU A 179 1.55 -14.13 -4.98
N ALA A 180 1.34 -14.45 -6.25
CA ALA A 180 2.13 -13.92 -7.36
C ALA A 180 1.96 -12.40 -7.48
N ASP A 181 0.73 -11.90 -7.42
CA ASP A 181 0.44 -10.46 -7.47
C ASP A 181 0.98 -9.72 -6.24
N PHE A 182 0.88 -10.34 -5.06
CA PHE A 182 1.50 -9.83 -3.84
C PHE A 182 3.01 -9.73 -3.98
N ASN A 183 3.66 -10.76 -4.52
CA ASN A 183 5.09 -10.72 -4.71
C ASN A 183 5.52 -9.72 -5.78
N LEU A 184 4.75 -9.58 -6.86
CA LEU A 184 4.96 -8.57 -7.89
C LEU A 184 4.89 -7.16 -7.29
N LEU A 185 3.82 -6.84 -6.55
CA LEU A 185 3.67 -5.56 -5.85
C LEU A 185 4.89 -5.28 -4.95
N THR A 186 5.20 -6.21 -4.05
CA THR A 186 6.25 -6.05 -3.03
C THR A 186 7.64 -5.95 -3.64
N TYR A 187 7.87 -6.59 -4.79
CA TYR A 187 9.08 -6.40 -5.61
C TYR A 187 9.13 -4.98 -6.19
N LEU A 188 8.07 -4.52 -6.87
CA LEU A 188 8.03 -3.21 -7.53
C LEU A 188 8.23 -2.06 -6.54
N VAL A 189 7.56 -2.12 -5.39
CA VAL A 189 7.66 -1.10 -4.34
C VAL A 189 8.89 -1.27 -3.45
N ASP A 190 9.72 -2.30 -3.67
CA ASP A 190 10.89 -2.59 -2.82
C ASP A 190 10.50 -2.74 -1.34
N HIS A 191 9.54 -3.61 -1.04
CA HIS A 191 9.03 -3.79 0.31
C HIS A 191 10.03 -4.53 1.20
N ARG A 192 10.71 -3.78 2.06
CA ARG A 192 11.81 -4.23 2.92
C ARG A 192 11.43 -4.41 4.39
N ASP A 193 10.15 -4.69 4.66
CA ASP A 193 9.69 -4.95 6.02
C ASP A 193 8.82 -6.19 6.10
N GLY A 194 9.48 -7.34 5.93
CA GLY A 194 8.86 -8.67 5.98
C GLY A 194 8.45 -9.15 7.38
N ARG A 195 8.21 -8.24 8.34
CA ARG A 195 7.72 -8.62 9.67
C ARG A 195 6.33 -9.25 9.55
N ARG A 196 6.05 -10.24 10.39
CA ARG A 196 4.79 -11.01 10.36
C ARG A 196 3.52 -10.13 10.39
N GLY A 197 3.57 -8.99 11.09
CA GLY A 197 2.44 -8.05 11.22
C GLY A 197 2.11 -7.24 9.95
N ASN A 198 2.99 -7.24 8.96
CA ASN A 198 2.85 -6.45 7.73
C ASN A 198 2.25 -7.25 6.58
N VAL A 199 2.00 -8.55 6.79
CA VAL A 199 1.34 -9.41 5.82
C VAL A 199 0.12 -10.02 6.47
N LEU A 200 -1.04 -9.84 5.84
CA LEU A 200 -2.29 -10.46 6.26
C LEU A 200 -2.79 -11.38 5.16
N ILE A 201 -3.54 -12.41 5.54
CA ILE A 201 -4.20 -13.31 4.61
C ILE A 201 -5.70 -13.35 4.89
N SER A 202 -6.51 -13.55 3.86
CA SER A 202 -7.94 -13.84 4.03
C SER A 202 -8.13 -15.10 4.88
N LYS A 203 -9.17 -15.10 5.72
CA LYS A 203 -9.66 -16.28 6.43
C LYS A 203 -10.53 -17.18 5.56
N GLU A 204 -10.99 -16.68 4.41
CA GLU A 204 -11.70 -17.48 3.42
C GLU A 204 -10.68 -18.34 2.67
N ASP A 205 -10.79 -19.65 2.81
CA ASP A 205 -9.77 -20.57 2.30
C ASP A 205 -9.83 -20.69 0.78
N ASP A 206 -11.00 -20.61 0.16
CA ASP A 206 -11.19 -20.61 -1.30
C ASP A 206 -10.71 -19.31 -1.97
N ARG A 207 -10.66 -18.20 -1.23
CA ARG A 207 -10.13 -16.91 -1.68
C ARG A 207 -9.02 -16.40 -0.76
N ARG A 208 -7.94 -17.17 -0.65
CA ARG A 208 -6.81 -16.88 0.25
C ARG A 208 -5.90 -15.75 -0.26
N GLN A 209 -6.48 -14.57 -0.46
CA GLN A 209 -5.80 -13.33 -0.86
C GLN A 209 -4.77 -12.92 0.19
N VAL A 210 -3.66 -12.33 -0.29
CA VAL A 210 -2.51 -11.90 0.54
C VAL A 210 -2.39 -10.39 0.46
N PHE A 211 -2.42 -9.71 1.61
CA PHE A 211 -2.44 -8.26 1.71
C PHE A 211 -1.11 -7.72 2.24
N ALA A 212 -0.65 -6.61 1.66
CA ALA A 212 0.54 -5.88 2.09
C ALA A 212 0.13 -4.67 2.94
N ILE A 213 0.51 -4.69 4.21
CA ILE A 213 0.17 -3.66 5.22
C ILE A 213 1.47 -3.00 5.70
N ASP A 214 1.41 -1.73 6.09
CA ASP A 214 2.56 -0.97 6.58
C ASP A 214 3.70 -0.85 5.56
N ASN A 215 3.39 -0.25 4.41
CA ASN A 215 4.30 0.05 3.31
C ASN A 215 5.11 1.34 3.51
N GLY A 216 5.05 1.98 4.68
CA GLY A 216 5.73 3.24 4.99
C GLY A 216 7.26 3.20 4.93
N VAL A 217 7.85 2.02 4.70
CA VAL A 217 9.29 1.75 4.60
C VAL A 217 9.70 1.17 3.23
N SER A 218 8.80 1.22 2.25
CA SER A 218 9.02 0.85 0.85
C SER A 218 9.77 1.95 0.07
N PHE A 219 10.07 1.71 -1.20
CA PHE A 219 10.67 2.66 -2.15
C PHE A 219 12.08 3.15 -1.79
N GLY A 220 12.99 2.22 -1.49
CA GLY A 220 14.42 2.54 -1.45
C GLY A 220 15.15 2.08 -0.19
N PRO A 221 16.44 2.42 -0.07
CA PRO A 221 17.31 1.83 0.94
C PRO A 221 16.96 2.31 2.35
N MET A 222 16.60 1.36 3.20
CA MET A 222 16.49 1.53 4.66
C MET A 222 17.86 1.37 5.35
N TRP A 223 18.91 2.04 4.87
CA TRP A 223 20.18 2.02 5.61
C TRP A 223 20.13 3.04 6.76
N PRO A 224 20.45 2.69 8.02
CA PRO A 224 20.91 1.39 8.55
C PRO A 224 19.81 0.48 9.12
N PHE A 225 18.53 0.86 9.05
CA PHE A 225 17.39 0.15 9.65
C PHE A 225 16.95 -1.15 8.94
N TYR A 226 17.75 -1.64 7.98
CA TYR A 226 17.43 -2.82 7.22
C TYR A 226 17.51 -4.06 8.11
N ASN A 227 16.38 -4.74 8.26
CA ASN A 227 16.31 -5.94 9.08
C ASN A 227 16.65 -7.17 8.22
N TRP A 228 17.86 -7.70 8.37
CA TRP A 228 18.31 -8.92 7.69
C TRP A 228 17.67 -10.21 8.24
N PHE A 229 16.99 -10.14 9.39
CA PHE A 229 16.42 -11.31 10.06
C PHE A 229 14.95 -11.58 9.70
N VAL A 230 14.36 -10.78 8.81
CA VAL A 230 13.00 -11.01 8.30
C VAL A 230 13.02 -11.31 6.80
N PRO A 231 12.08 -12.14 6.29
CA PRO A 231 11.99 -12.42 4.86
C PRO A 231 11.47 -11.18 4.12
N ASN A 232 12.37 -10.31 3.64
CA ASN A 232 11.98 -9.13 2.88
C ASN A 232 11.39 -9.52 1.52
N TRP A 233 10.28 -8.92 1.12
CA TRP A 233 9.52 -9.28 -0.07
C TRP A 233 9.88 -8.43 -1.30
N ASN A 234 10.99 -7.69 -1.22
CA ASN A 234 11.55 -6.89 -2.30
C ASN A 234 12.27 -7.70 -3.40
N VAL A 235 12.14 -9.02 -3.40
CA VAL A 235 12.65 -9.95 -4.41
C VAL A 235 11.55 -10.93 -4.79
N LEU A 236 11.63 -11.49 -5.99
CA LEU A 236 10.72 -12.57 -6.41
C LEU A 236 11.09 -13.88 -5.68
N ARG A 237 10.11 -14.39 -4.92
CA ARG A 237 10.17 -15.58 -4.07
C ARG A 237 9.24 -16.69 -4.57
N VAL A 238 8.24 -16.35 -5.36
CA VAL A 238 7.31 -17.31 -5.98
C VAL A 238 7.90 -17.96 -7.22
N ALA A 239 7.38 -19.14 -7.58
CA ALA A 239 7.90 -19.93 -8.69
C ALA A 239 7.52 -19.38 -10.08
N ALA A 240 6.42 -18.64 -10.17
CA ALA A 240 5.94 -18.04 -11.40
C ALA A 240 5.08 -16.80 -11.08
N LEU A 241 4.97 -15.89 -12.03
CA LEU A 241 4.08 -14.73 -11.95
C LEU A 241 2.81 -14.93 -12.77
N ARG A 242 1.72 -14.25 -12.37
CA ARG A 242 0.47 -14.25 -13.13
C ARG A 242 0.68 -13.48 -14.44
N LYS A 243 0.43 -14.14 -15.58
CA LYS A 243 0.68 -13.56 -16.90
C LYS A 243 -0.09 -12.26 -17.15
N SER A 244 -1.37 -12.22 -16.76
CA SER A 244 -2.22 -11.03 -16.97
C SER A 244 -1.67 -9.78 -16.27
N SER A 245 -1.16 -9.91 -15.05
CA SER A 245 -0.53 -8.82 -14.30
C SER A 245 0.74 -8.32 -14.98
N VAL A 246 1.58 -9.22 -15.48
CA VAL A 246 2.79 -8.86 -16.23
C VAL A 246 2.44 -8.18 -17.55
N ASP A 247 1.43 -8.68 -18.27
CA ASP A 247 1.01 -8.13 -19.56
C ASP A 247 0.49 -6.69 -19.43
N ARG A 248 -0.18 -6.35 -18.32
CA ARG A 248 -0.61 -4.97 -18.03
C ARG A 248 0.54 -3.99 -17.83
N LEU A 249 1.72 -4.48 -17.41
CA LEU A 249 2.91 -3.64 -17.26
C LEU A 249 3.64 -3.38 -18.58
N ARG A 250 3.48 -4.26 -19.58
CA ARG A 250 4.18 -4.16 -20.88
C ARG A 250 3.94 -2.87 -21.67
N PRO A 251 2.71 -2.35 -21.78
CA PRO A 251 2.45 -1.15 -22.58
C PRO A 251 2.85 0.14 -21.85
N LEU A 252 3.20 0.07 -20.56
CA LEU A 252 3.56 1.26 -19.80
C LEU A 252 4.83 1.91 -20.36
N GLU A 253 4.83 3.23 -20.37
CA GLU A 253 5.98 4.08 -20.59
C GLU A 253 6.45 4.69 -19.25
N ARG A 254 7.69 5.19 -19.20
CA ARG A 254 8.20 5.85 -17.98
C ARG A 254 7.26 6.96 -17.50
N LYS A 255 6.74 7.79 -18.41
CA LYS A 255 5.86 8.92 -18.07
C LYS A 255 4.54 8.48 -17.42
N ASP A 256 4.09 7.24 -17.67
CA ASP A 256 2.86 6.70 -17.08
C ASP A 256 2.99 6.51 -15.56
N LEU A 257 4.21 6.57 -15.03
CA LEU A 257 4.48 6.54 -13.59
C LEU A 257 4.61 7.94 -12.96
N ASP A 258 4.58 9.03 -13.75
CA ASP A 258 4.77 10.40 -13.20
C ASP A 258 3.65 10.81 -12.25
N PHE A 259 2.49 10.15 -12.31
CA PHE A 259 1.45 10.35 -11.32
C PHE A 259 1.89 9.98 -9.89
N LEU A 260 2.94 9.17 -9.72
CA LEU A 260 3.48 8.82 -8.40
C LEU A 260 4.27 9.95 -7.75
N LEU A 261 4.69 10.97 -8.53
CA LEU A 261 5.42 12.14 -8.00
C LEU A 261 4.53 13.00 -7.08
N ALA A 262 3.21 12.92 -7.27
CA ALA A 262 2.22 13.46 -6.35
C ALA A 262 0.98 12.56 -6.38
N VAL A 263 0.86 11.65 -5.43
CA VAL A 263 -0.30 10.74 -5.31
C VAL A 263 -1.49 11.40 -4.61
N GLN A 264 -1.25 12.48 -3.87
CA GLN A 264 -2.29 13.26 -3.20
C GLN A 264 -1.87 14.72 -3.08
N GLU A 265 -2.84 15.63 -3.20
CA GLU A 265 -2.67 17.04 -2.94
C GLU A 265 -3.72 17.53 -1.93
N LEU A 266 -3.28 18.35 -0.98
CA LEU A 266 -4.15 19.12 -0.12
C LEU A 266 -3.92 20.62 -0.29
N ARG A 267 -4.98 21.41 -0.18
CA ARG A 267 -4.91 22.88 -0.21
C ARG A 267 -5.59 23.50 0.98
N ASP A 268 -4.99 24.53 1.56
CA ASP A 268 -5.64 25.36 2.57
C ASP A 268 -6.91 26.00 1.98
N ASN A 269 -8.02 25.89 2.71
CA ASN A 269 -9.29 26.52 2.37
C ASN A 269 -9.38 27.98 2.86
N GLY A 270 -8.29 28.56 3.38
CA GLY A 270 -8.22 29.93 3.90
C GLY A 270 -8.55 30.04 5.40
N SER A 271 -8.89 28.95 6.06
CA SER A 271 -9.13 28.90 7.51
C SER A 271 -8.02 28.18 8.28
N GLY A 272 -6.88 27.91 7.62
CA GLY A 272 -5.83 27.05 8.17
C GLY A 272 -6.24 25.57 8.13
N HIS A 273 -7.24 25.19 7.33
CA HIS A 273 -7.70 23.82 7.17
C HIS A 273 -7.46 23.35 5.74
N TYR A 274 -6.62 22.33 5.60
CA TYR A 274 -6.21 21.79 4.31
C TYR A 274 -7.23 20.78 3.83
N VAL A 275 -7.80 20.88 2.63
CA VAL A 275 -8.76 19.93 2.04
C VAL A 275 -8.13 19.12 0.91
N ASN A 276 -8.61 17.90 0.67
CA ASN A 276 -8.18 17.11 -0.48
C ASN A 276 -8.74 17.71 -1.77
N VAL A 277 -7.89 17.82 -2.78
CA VAL A 277 -8.27 18.34 -4.10
C VAL A 277 -7.78 17.42 -5.21
N GLU A 278 -8.28 17.64 -6.42
CA GLU A 278 -7.61 17.12 -7.61
C GLU A 278 -6.20 17.70 -7.68
N ARG A 279 -5.24 16.85 -8.06
CA ARG A 279 -3.83 17.23 -8.13
C ARG A 279 -3.61 18.33 -9.18
N GLY A 280 -2.91 19.38 -8.79
CA GLY A 280 -2.38 20.40 -9.69
C GLY A 280 -0.98 20.08 -10.22
N PRO A 281 -0.32 21.05 -10.88
CA PRO A 281 1.07 20.90 -11.30
C PRO A 281 1.99 20.54 -10.12
N LEU A 282 3.06 19.77 -10.40
CA LEU A 282 4.05 19.41 -9.38
C LEU A 282 4.72 20.67 -8.83
N LEU A 283 4.83 20.75 -7.50
CA LEU A 283 5.58 21.82 -6.83
C LEU A 283 7.10 21.66 -7.01
N ASP A 284 7.55 20.41 -6.99
CA ASP A 284 8.93 19.96 -7.20
C ASP A 284 8.89 18.45 -7.51
N ASP A 285 9.86 17.93 -8.25
CA ASP A 285 9.92 16.52 -8.60
C ASP A 285 11.02 15.74 -7.84
N ASN A 286 11.81 16.41 -7.00
CA ASN A 286 12.92 15.79 -6.28
C ASN A 286 12.62 15.45 -4.81
N GLY A 287 11.64 16.10 -4.17
CA GLY A 287 11.23 15.75 -2.80
C GLY A 287 9.87 15.07 -2.73
N GLY A 288 9.78 14.01 -1.92
CA GLY A 288 8.58 13.18 -1.82
C GLY A 288 7.42 13.80 -1.03
N VAL A 289 7.65 14.84 -0.24
CA VAL A 289 6.57 15.68 0.30
C VAL A 289 6.97 17.13 0.12
N GLN A 290 6.07 17.92 -0.44
CA GLN A 290 6.26 19.34 -0.68
C GLN A 290 5.16 20.12 0.00
N ALA A 291 5.50 21.23 0.66
CA ALA A 291 4.55 22.16 1.21
C ALA A 291 4.97 23.58 0.85
N ARG A 292 4.13 24.33 0.13
CA ARG A 292 4.38 25.71 -0.29
C ARG A 292 3.07 26.44 -0.54
N ASP A 293 2.97 27.68 -0.07
CA ASP A 293 1.86 28.60 -0.37
C ASP A 293 0.46 27.99 -0.17
N GLY A 294 0.27 27.28 0.95
CA GLY A 294 -1.00 26.62 1.28
C GLY A 294 -1.28 25.35 0.47
N ILE A 295 -0.33 24.84 -0.31
CA ILE A 295 -0.42 23.59 -1.05
C ILE A 295 0.49 22.56 -0.40
N VAL A 296 0.02 21.32 -0.27
CA VAL A 296 0.78 20.19 0.23
C VAL A 296 0.63 19.02 -0.73
N GLN A 297 1.71 18.55 -1.32
CA GLN A 297 1.74 17.39 -2.21
C GLN A 297 2.50 16.25 -1.55
N PHE A 298 1.89 15.07 -1.54
CA PHE A 298 2.51 13.82 -1.11
C PHE A 298 2.77 12.94 -2.32
N GLY A 299 3.98 12.39 -2.44
CA GLY A 299 4.37 11.49 -3.51
C GLY A 299 5.71 10.82 -3.31
N LEU A 300 6.26 10.33 -4.41
CA LEU A 300 7.59 9.76 -4.51
C LEU A 300 8.56 10.77 -5.11
N THR A 301 9.83 10.66 -4.75
CA THR A 301 10.89 11.40 -5.45
C THR A 301 11.05 10.87 -6.88
N ARG A 302 11.57 11.69 -7.81
CA ARG A 302 11.94 11.26 -9.17
C ARG A 302 12.72 9.95 -9.17
N ARG A 303 13.76 9.85 -8.33
CA ARG A 303 14.58 8.65 -8.17
C ARG A 303 13.78 7.43 -7.75
N GLU A 304 12.88 7.56 -6.78
CA GLU A 304 12.03 6.45 -6.34
C GLU A 304 11.10 5.97 -7.46
N VAL A 305 10.56 6.89 -8.28
CA VAL A 305 9.74 6.54 -9.45
C VAL A 305 10.59 5.86 -10.54
N ASP A 306 11.79 6.37 -10.81
CA ASP A 306 12.74 5.78 -11.76
C ASP A 306 13.17 4.37 -11.33
N ASP A 307 13.35 4.13 -10.04
CA ASP A 307 13.66 2.81 -9.48
C ASP A 307 12.50 1.82 -9.73
N ILE A 308 11.24 2.26 -9.60
CA ILE A 308 10.07 1.42 -9.95
C ILE A 308 10.09 1.10 -11.44
N TRP A 309 10.31 2.10 -12.30
CA TRP A 309 10.38 1.90 -13.74
C TRP A 309 11.49 0.92 -14.14
N HIS A 310 12.67 1.06 -13.53
CA HIS A 310 13.77 0.12 -13.73
C HIS A 310 13.37 -1.31 -13.33
N ARG A 311 12.69 -1.50 -12.18
CA ARG A 311 12.19 -2.82 -11.77
C ARG A 311 11.16 -3.39 -12.73
N VAL A 312 10.25 -2.56 -13.27
CA VAL A 312 9.26 -2.97 -14.30
C VAL A 312 9.98 -3.46 -15.55
N ARG A 313 10.93 -2.69 -16.08
CA ARG A 313 11.70 -3.05 -17.27
C ARG A 313 12.50 -4.34 -17.10
N THR A 314 13.26 -4.43 -16.01
CA THR A 314 14.06 -5.63 -15.68
C THR A 314 13.17 -6.85 -15.46
N LEU A 315 11.97 -6.68 -14.88
CA LEU A 315 11.02 -7.77 -14.73
C LEU A 315 10.55 -8.30 -16.08
N ILE A 316 10.10 -7.41 -16.98
CA ILE A 316 9.59 -7.78 -18.29
C ILE A 316 10.67 -8.47 -19.12
N GLU A 317 11.88 -7.90 -19.15
CA GLU A 317 13.03 -8.49 -19.85
C GLU A 317 13.31 -9.93 -19.36
N ARG A 318 13.35 -10.13 -18.04
CA ARG A 318 13.57 -11.46 -17.47
C ARG A 318 12.41 -12.44 -17.73
N VAL A 319 11.18 -11.96 -17.88
CA VAL A 319 10.05 -12.80 -18.31
C VAL A 319 10.22 -13.19 -19.78
N ASP A 320 10.59 -12.24 -20.65
CA ASP A 320 10.77 -12.46 -22.09
C ASP A 320 11.94 -13.39 -22.40
N GLU A 321 13.00 -13.34 -21.61
CA GLU A 321 14.14 -14.25 -21.65
C GLU A 321 13.86 -15.63 -21.03
N GLY A 322 12.67 -15.83 -20.45
CA GLY A 322 12.27 -17.07 -19.78
C GLY A 322 12.96 -17.31 -18.43
N HIS A 323 13.62 -16.31 -17.85
CA HIS A 323 14.22 -16.37 -16.52
C HIS A 323 13.21 -16.29 -15.38
N ILE A 324 12.02 -15.74 -15.65
CA ILE A 324 10.89 -15.70 -14.71
C ILE A 324 9.71 -16.37 -15.40
N PRO A 325 9.28 -17.56 -14.95
CA PRO A 325 8.10 -18.20 -15.49
C PRO A 325 6.84 -17.37 -15.26
N VAL A 326 5.92 -17.44 -16.22
CA VAL A 326 4.56 -16.93 -16.07
C VAL A 326 3.56 -18.05 -16.31
N PHE A 327 2.36 -17.90 -15.74
CA PHE A 327 1.26 -18.83 -15.91
C PHE A 327 -0.06 -18.13 -16.24
#